data_AF-A0A7F5RD46-F1
#
_entry.id   AF-A0A7F5RD46-F1
#
_cell.length_a   1.000
_cell.length_b   1.000
_cell.length_c   1.000
_cell.angle_alpha   90.00
_cell.angle_beta   90.00
_cell.angle_gamma   90.00
#
_symmetry.space_group_name_H-M   'P 1'
#
loop_
_entity.id
_entity.type
_entity.pdbx_description
1 polymer ?
#
loop_
_entity_poly.entity_id
_entity_poly.type
_entity_poly.pdbx_seq_one_letter_code
_entity_poly.pdbx_strand_id
1 'polypeptide(L)'
;MKIFSALFFGAVFVTQTWSYSEIGTFTMGQGCLLCTEEYEPICGANGEGIRKTFGNDCELVEWNCLVEDDYKHISHGICPESVKSRVLKGTCTIVCPDSSHPSCQCLN
;
A
#
# COMPACT_ATOMS: atom_id res chain seq x y z
N MET A 1 45.27 -48.98 -19.17
CA MET A 1 45.98 -48.46 -20.36
C MET A 1 45.12 -48.73 -21.60
N LYS A 2 44.48 -47.71 -22.15
CA LYS A 2 44.07 -47.66 -23.56
C LYS A 2 43.66 -46.23 -23.92
N ILE A 3 44.69 -45.50 -24.36
CA ILE A 3 44.71 -44.51 -25.45
C ILE A 3 43.50 -43.58 -25.60
N PHE A 4 43.70 -42.33 -25.18
CA PHE A 4 42.91 -41.15 -25.48
C PHE A 4 42.72 -40.98 -27.00
N SER A 5 41.56 -41.36 -27.52
CA SER A 5 41.15 -40.96 -28.87
C SER A 5 40.46 -39.60 -28.77
N ALA A 6 41.25 -38.57 -29.00
CA ALA A 6 40.94 -37.15 -28.88
C ALA A 6 39.94 -36.63 -29.94
N LEU A 7 38.85 -37.34 -30.21
CA LEU A 7 37.84 -36.94 -31.20
C LEU A 7 36.38 -37.14 -30.77
N PHE A 8 36.11 -37.69 -29.58
CA PHE A 8 34.73 -37.87 -29.10
C PHE A 8 34.38 -37.17 -27.77
N PHE A 9 35.28 -36.31 -27.26
CA PHE A 9 34.97 -35.39 -26.15
C PHE A 9 34.74 -33.94 -26.62
N GLY A 10 34.51 -33.73 -27.92
CA GLY A 10 34.33 -32.38 -28.49
C GLY A 10 32.88 -31.88 -28.56
N ALA A 11 31.89 -32.77 -28.48
CA ALA A 11 30.49 -32.41 -28.76
C ALA A 11 29.52 -32.55 -27.58
N VAL A 12 29.98 -33.04 -26.42
CA VAL A 12 29.14 -33.16 -25.20
C VAL A 12 29.56 -32.19 -24.09
N PHE A 13 30.70 -31.51 -24.24
CA PHE A 13 31.20 -30.51 -23.29
C PHE A 13 31.07 -29.05 -23.76
N VAL A 14 30.41 -28.77 -24.89
CA VAL A 14 30.19 -27.39 -25.40
C VAL A 14 28.76 -26.90 -25.16
N THR A 15 27.88 -27.71 -24.56
CA THR A 15 26.51 -27.29 -24.20
C THR A 15 26.26 -27.15 -22.69
N GLN A 16 27.26 -27.35 -21.84
CA GLN A 16 27.14 -27.09 -20.39
C GLN A 16 27.74 -25.75 -19.93
N THR A 17 28.12 -24.86 -20.85
CA THR A 17 28.46 -23.46 -20.50
C THR A 17 27.72 -22.45 -21.38
N TRP A 18 26.43 -22.67 -21.59
CA TRP A 18 25.43 -21.62 -21.81
C TRP A 18 24.66 -21.63 -20.48
N SER A 19 24.99 -20.87 -19.43
CA SER A 19 25.29 -19.45 -19.37
C SER A 19 26.17 -19.17 -18.14
N TYR A 20 27.46 -18.91 -18.32
CA TYR A 20 28.22 -18.14 -17.33
C TYR A 20 27.96 -16.67 -17.60
N SER A 21 26.78 -16.22 -17.18
CA SER A 21 26.47 -14.81 -16.93
C SER A 21 25.15 -14.74 -16.18
N GLU A 22 25.20 -14.79 -14.85
CA GLU A 22 24.16 -14.15 -14.02
C GLU A 22 24.83 -13.41 -12.86
N ILE A 23 25.84 -12.58 -13.17
CA ILE A 23 26.08 -11.39 -12.35
C ILE A 23 25.30 -10.28 -13.03
N GLY A 24 24.18 -9.87 -12.43
CA GLY A 24 23.30 -8.83 -12.96
C GLY A 24 21.97 -9.42 -13.36
N THR A 25 20.89 -9.26 -12.62
CA THR A 25 20.62 -8.38 -11.49
C THR A 25 19.87 -9.21 -10.47
N PHE A 26 20.30 -9.21 -9.20
CA PHE A 26 19.26 -9.13 -8.17
C PHE A 26 18.49 -7.89 -8.57
N THR A 27 17.35 -8.06 -9.23
CA THR A 27 16.32 -7.05 -9.12
C THR A 27 16.20 -6.91 -7.62
N MET A 28 16.69 -5.80 -7.07
CA MET A 28 16.08 -5.30 -5.86
C MET A 28 14.62 -5.19 -6.27
N GLY A 29 13.85 -6.25 -5.94
CA GLY A 29 12.43 -6.30 -6.25
C GLY A 29 11.88 -4.97 -5.84
N GLN A 30 11.19 -4.31 -6.77
CA GLN A 30 10.74 -2.91 -6.70
C GLN A 30 10.72 -2.42 -5.26
N GLY A 31 11.81 -1.75 -4.85
CA GLY A 31 11.94 -1.32 -3.46
C GLY A 31 10.81 -0.34 -3.17
N CYS A 32 10.05 -0.60 -2.11
CA CYS A 32 9.05 0.36 -1.67
C CYS A 32 9.70 1.69 -1.31
N LEU A 33 8.92 2.76 -1.48
CA LEU A 33 9.38 4.10 -1.17
C LEU A 33 9.76 4.19 0.31
N LEU A 34 10.93 4.77 0.61
CA LEU A 34 11.30 5.13 1.97
C LEU A 34 10.70 6.49 2.31
N CYS A 35 9.96 6.55 3.40
CA CYS A 35 9.29 7.74 3.86
C CYS A 35 10.04 8.42 5.01
N THR A 36 9.88 9.74 5.12
CA THR A 36 10.31 10.50 6.30
C THR A 36 9.35 10.25 7.47
N GLU A 37 9.84 10.40 8.70
CA GLU A 37 9.03 10.24 9.92
C GLU A 37 8.13 11.47 10.22
N GLU A 38 7.73 12.23 9.19
CA GLU A 38 6.85 13.38 9.35
C GLU A 38 5.42 12.92 9.60
N TYR A 39 4.76 13.51 10.61
CA TYR A 39 3.40 13.12 10.99
C TYR A 39 2.36 14.14 10.51
N GLU A 40 1.73 13.83 9.38
CA GLU A 40 0.60 14.53 8.79
C GLU A 40 -0.51 13.50 8.51
N PRO A 41 -1.28 13.09 9.54
CA PRO A 41 -2.09 11.88 9.45
C PRO A 41 -3.17 11.99 8.39
N ILE A 42 -3.43 10.88 7.71
CA ILE A 42 -4.49 10.76 6.70
C ILE A 42 -5.30 9.48 6.92
N CYS A 43 -6.57 9.52 6.53
CA CYS A 43 -7.45 8.37 6.53
C CYS A 43 -7.50 7.79 5.11
N GLY A 44 -7.08 6.52 5.00
CA GLY A 44 -7.20 5.74 3.78
C GLY A 44 -8.35 4.74 3.85
N ALA A 45 -8.89 4.36 2.70
CA ALA A 45 -9.79 3.22 2.55
C ALA A 45 -9.35 2.31 1.40
N ASN A 46 -9.40 0.99 1.61
CA ASN A 46 -9.10 -0.01 0.57
C ASN A 46 -10.35 -0.39 -0.23
N GLY A 47 -10.21 -1.28 -1.22
CA GLY A 47 -11.30 -1.75 -2.08
C GLY A 47 -12.44 -2.44 -1.34
N GLU A 48 -12.19 -2.98 -0.14
CA GLU A 48 -13.19 -3.58 0.74
C GLU A 48 -13.93 -2.56 1.62
N GLY A 49 -13.50 -1.29 1.60
CA GLY A 49 -14.05 -0.23 2.43
C GLY A 49 -13.52 -0.21 3.87
N ILE A 50 -12.48 -1.00 4.17
CA ILE A 50 -11.79 -0.96 5.46
C ILE A 50 -11.02 0.36 5.54
N ARG A 51 -11.19 1.07 6.65
CA ARG A 51 -10.54 2.36 6.90
C ARG A 51 -9.34 2.19 7.81
N LYS A 52 -8.25 2.86 7.47
CA LYS A 52 -7.01 2.86 8.26
C LYS A 52 -6.35 4.24 8.25
N THR A 53 -5.85 4.65 9.40
CA THR A 53 -5.04 5.87 9.53
C THR A 53 -3.59 5.57 9.15
N PHE A 54 -2.98 6.44 8.35
CA PHE A 54 -1.56 6.44 8.02
C PHE A 54 -0.91 7.71 8.58
N GLY A 55 0.39 7.68 8.90
CA GLY A 55 1.11 8.81 9.46
C GLY A 55 1.26 9.97 8.48
N ASN A 56 1.29 9.67 7.18
CA ASN A 56 1.25 10.63 6.07
C ASN A 56 0.89 9.90 4.76
N ASP A 57 0.78 10.64 3.64
CA ASP A 57 0.50 10.07 2.31
C ASP A 57 1.61 9.12 1.82
N CYS A 58 2.87 9.39 2.16
CA CYS A 58 3.99 8.54 1.77
C CYS A 58 3.88 7.15 2.42
N GLU A 59 3.60 7.09 3.72
CA GLU A 59 3.41 5.84 4.46
C GLU A 59 2.26 5.00 3.90
N LEU A 60 1.20 5.63 3.38
CA LEU A 60 0.13 4.90 2.68
C LEU A 60 0.66 4.23 1.40
N VAL A 61 1.45 4.95 0.60
CA VAL A 61 2.03 4.40 -0.64
C VAL A 61 3.04 3.30 -0.33
N GLU A 62 3.89 3.50 0.69
CA GLU A 62 4.81 2.49 1.19
C GLU A 62 4.07 1.23 1.65
N TRP A 63 2.99 1.39 2.42
CA TRP A 63 2.14 0.28 2.87
C TRP A 63 1.57 -0.52 1.71
N ASN A 64 0.96 0.16 0.72
CA ASN A 64 0.40 -0.50 -0.45
C ASN A 64 1.45 -1.30 -1.21
N CYS A 65 2.68 -0.77 -1.29
CA CYS A 65 3.79 -1.48 -1.90
C CYS A 65 4.25 -2.70 -1.08
N LEU A 66 4.37 -2.56 0.24
CA LEU A 66 4.90 -3.62 1.12
C LEU A 66 3.92 -4.77 1.32
N VAL A 67 2.62 -4.46 1.40
CA VAL A 67 1.56 -5.41 1.75
C VAL A 67 0.73 -5.83 0.53
N GLU A 68 1.02 -5.24 -0.64
CA GLU A 68 0.22 -5.43 -1.87
C GLU A 68 -1.27 -5.08 -1.66
N ASP A 69 -1.52 -3.97 -0.97
CA ASP A 69 -2.86 -3.45 -0.66
C ASP A 69 -3.23 -2.25 -1.55
N ASP A 70 -4.49 -1.81 -1.53
CA ASP A 70 -5.02 -0.79 -2.44
C ASP A 70 -5.66 0.41 -1.72
N TYR A 71 -5.14 0.78 -0.54
CA TYR A 71 -5.61 1.95 0.19
C TYR A 71 -5.51 3.22 -0.64
N LYS A 72 -6.57 4.02 -0.61
CA LYS A 72 -6.65 5.36 -1.21
C LYS A 72 -6.92 6.38 -0.13
N HIS A 73 -6.23 7.52 -0.17
CA HIS A 73 -6.51 8.65 0.72
C HIS A 73 -7.96 9.14 0.47
N ILE A 74 -8.79 9.13 1.52
CA ILE A 74 -10.18 9.62 1.49
C ILE A 74 -10.40 10.92 2.29
N SER A 75 -9.62 11.17 3.35
CA SER A 75 -9.67 12.44 4.09
C SER A 75 -8.39 12.69 4.89
N HIS A 76 -8.04 13.96 5.09
CA HIS A 76 -7.00 14.34 6.06
C HIS A 76 -7.41 13.99 7.49
N GLY A 77 -6.43 13.84 8.36
CA GLY A 77 -6.59 13.47 9.76
C GLY A 77 -6.76 11.97 9.98
N ILE A 78 -6.94 11.60 11.25
CA ILE A 78 -7.18 10.21 11.65
C ILE A 78 -8.53 9.71 11.12
N CYS A 79 -8.64 8.43 10.81
CA CYS A 79 -9.93 7.83 10.53
C CYS A 79 -10.84 7.96 11.76
N PRO A 80 -12.10 8.38 11.60
CA PRO A 80 -13.05 8.34 12.70
C PRO A 80 -13.17 6.87 13.11
N GLU A 81 -13.03 6.60 14.41
CA GLU A 81 -13.33 5.27 14.90
C GLU A 81 -14.73 4.90 14.43
N SER A 82 -14.92 3.63 14.12
CA SER A 82 -16.23 3.03 13.98
C SER A 82 -16.91 2.98 15.35
N VAL A 83 -17.08 4.16 15.97
CA VAL A 83 -18.14 4.40 16.92
C VAL A 83 -19.39 4.20 16.09
N LYS A 84 -19.82 2.94 16.00
CA LYS A 84 -21.19 2.54 15.68
C LYS A 84 -22.01 3.47 16.53
N SER A 85 -22.51 4.53 15.91
CA SER A 85 -22.98 5.69 16.62
C SER A 85 -24.03 5.15 17.57
N ARG A 86 -23.68 5.00 18.84
CA ARG A 86 -24.68 5.03 19.89
C ARG A 86 -25.11 6.47 19.82
N VAL A 87 -26.03 6.71 18.87
CA VAL A 87 -27.08 7.71 18.97
C VAL A 87 -27.67 7.44 20.34
N LEU A 88 -27.05 8.04 21.36
CA LEU A 88 -27.55 8.11 22.70
C LEU A 88 -28.75 9.04 22.59
N LYS A 89 -29.89 8.45 22.22
CA LYS A 89 -31.25 8.90 22.50
C LYS A 89 -31.42 10.43 22.41
N GLY A 90 -31.55 10.91 21.17
CA GLY A 90 -31.92 12.29 20.87
C GLY A 90 -31.71 12.59 19.39
N THR A 91 -32.55 12.03 18.51
CA THR A 91 -32.60 12.49 17.13
C THR A 91 -33.24 13.87 17.10
N CYS A 92 -32.44 14.93 17.18
CA CYS A 92 -32.89 16.28 16.87
C CYS A 92 -32.80 16.47 15.34
N THR A 93 -33.80 17.08 14.73
CA THR A 93 -33.69 17.50 13.32
C THR A 93 -32.98 18.85 13.28
N ILE A 94 -31.86 18.90 12.55
CA ILE A 94 -31.14 20.15 12.34
C ILE A 94 -31.88 20.91 11.23
N VAL A 95 -32.58 21.98 11.60
CA VAL A 95 -33.20 22.92 10.65
C VAL A 95 -32.31 24.15 10.58
N CYS A 96 -31.75 24.42 9.40
CA CYS A 96 -31.05 25.66 9.12
C CYS A 96 -31.94 26.48 8.16
N PRO A 97 -32.35 27.70 8.53
CA PRO A 97 -33.32 28.48 7.76
C PRO A 97 -32.80 28.97 6.42
N ASP A 98 -31.48 29.04 6.22
CA ASP A 98 -30.80 29.17 4.92
C ASP A 98 -29.31 28.77 5.07
N SER A 99 -28.69 28.28 3.99
CA SER A 99 -27.29 27.79 3.95
C SER A 99 -26.22 28.88 4.19
N SER A 100 -26.63 30.11 4.46
CA SER A 100 -25.76 31.28 4.60
C SER A 100 -25.47 31.68 6.06
N HIS A 101 -26.12 31.08 7.06
CA HIS A 101 -25.87 31.36 8.48
C HIS A 101 -25.79 30.07 9.32
N PRO A 102 -24.67 29.80 10.04
CA PRO A 102 -24.39 28.53 10.69
C PRO A 102 -25.02 28.36 12.10
N SER A 103 -25.98 29.21 12.47
CA SER A 103 -26.66 29.12 13.76
C SER A 103 -27.78 28.07 13.69
N CYS A 104 -27.42 26.81 13.50
CA CYS A 104 -28.38 25.72 13.49
C CYS A 104 -28.71 25.30 14.94
N GLN A 105 -30.01 25.22 15.28
CA GLN A 105 -30.49 24.80 16.60
C GLN A 105 -31.08 23.40 16.52
N CYS A 106 -30.83 22.57 17.55
CA CYS A 106 -31.57 21.30 17.72
C CYS A 106 -33.00 21.61 18.18
N LEU A 107 -34.00 21.22 17.38
CA LEU A 107 -35.40 21.18 17.80
C LEU A 107 -35.74 19.74 18.24
N ASN A 108 -36.48 19.61 19.35
CA ASN A 108 -36.89 18.33 19.95
C ASN A 108 -38.41 18.28 20.11
#